data_AF-A0A382GG83-F1
#
_entry.id   AF-A0A382GG83-F1
#
_cell.length_a   1.000
_cell.length_b   1.000
_cell.length_c   1.000
_cell.angle_alpha   90.00
_cell.angle_beta   90.00
_cell.angle_gamma   90.00
#
_symmetry.space_group_name_H-M   'P 1'
#
loop_
_entity.id
_entity.type
_entity.pdbx_description
1 polymer ?
#
loop_
_entity_poly.entity_id
_entity_poly.type
_entity_poly.pdbx_seq_one_letter_code
_entity_poly.pdbx_strand_id
1 'polypeptide(L)'
;MIEKSVFVDLSDYFSRIDIYGEDSLDLLDRLSTNKLDDLTDPFMGMHSVLTTNKGRIIDLLSVNRLPDKVLLMTAGESKNKVIDWIEFYTIMEDVTVKDVS
;
A
#
# COMPACT_ATOMS: atom_id res chain seq x y z
N MET A 1 0.94 35.11 -3.20
CA MET A 1 0.20 34.32 -4.22
C MET A 1 -0.97 33.66 -3.52
N ILE A 2 -2.17 33.74 -4.07
CA ILE A 2 -3.31 32.94 -3.58
C ILE A 2 -3.20 31.59 -4.29
N GLU A 3 -2.81 30.55 -3.57
CA GLU A 3 -2.88 29.19 -4.10
C GLU A 3 -4.34 28.83 -4.33
N LYS A 4 -4.67 28.41 -5.55
CA LYS A 4 -6.00 27.88 -5.90
C LYS A 4 -5.94 26.37 -5.78
N SER A 5 -6.87 25.79 -5.04
CA SER A 5 -7.07 24.34 -5.02
C SER A 5 -7.67 23.89 -6.36
N VAL A 6 -7.16 22.78 -6.90
CA VAL A 6 -7.69 22.11 -8.09
C VAL A 6 -7.97 20.66 -7.72
N PHE A 7 -9.05 20.10 -8.26
CA PHE A 7 -9.33 18.67 -8.18
C PHE A 7 -8.87 18.00 -9.48
N VAL A 8 -8.10 16.93 -9.36
CA VAL A 8 -7.63 16.13 -10.49
C VAL A 8 -8.06 14.69 -10.25
N ASP A 9 -8.72 14.09 -11.23
CA ASP A 9 -9.02 12.67 -11.21
C ASP A 9 -7.77 11.88 -11.64
N LEU A 10 -7.30 11.02 -10.76
CA LEU A 10 -6.11 10.18 -10.97
C LEU A 10 -6.47 8.68 -10.99
N SER A 11 -7.76 8.36 -11.13
CA SER A 11 -8.26 6.97 -11.11
C SER A 11 -7.70 6.11 -12.25
N ASP A 12 -7.32 6.72 -13.37
CA ASP A 12 -6.67 6.03 -14.49
C ASP A 12 -5.16 5.84 -14.29
N TYR A 13 -4.56 6.54 -13.33
CA TYR A 13 -3.12 6.50 -13.07
C TYR A 13 -2.77 5.60 -11.88
N PHE A 14 -3.59 5.63 -10.83
CA PHE A 14 -3.38 4.85 -9.62
C PHE A 14 -4.43 3.74 -9.48
N SER A 15 -3.95 2.58 -9.08
CA SER A 15 -4.80 1.50 -8.59
C SER A 15 -4.87 1.52 -7.06
N ARG A 16 -5.97 0.98 -6.53
CA ARG A 16 -6.28 0.89 -5.10
C ARG A 16 -6.45 -0.58 -4.71
N ILE A 17 -5.77 -0.96 -3.64
CA ILE A 17 -5.81 -2.30 -3.08
C ILE A 17 -6.16 -2.18 -1.61
N ASP A 18 -7.24 -2.81 -1.18
CA ASP A 18 -7.56 -2.99 0.23
C ASP A 18 -6.82 -4.21 0.77
N ILE A 19 -6.24 -4.09 1.96
CA ILE A 19 -5.60 -5.18 2.69
C ILE A 19 -6.24 -5.27 4.07
N TYR A 20 -6.80 -6.44 4.37
CA TYR A 20 -7.50 -6.73 5.62
C TYR A 20 -6.75 -7.78 6.44
N GLY A 21 -7.00 -7.78 7.75
CA GLY A 21 -6.46 -8.77 8.69
C GLY A 21 -5.41 -8.18 9.64
N GLU A 22 -5.23 -8.80 10.80
CA GLU A 22 -4.44 -8.24 11.91
C GLU A 22 -2.95 -8.06 11.56
N ASP A 23 -2.42 -8.89 10.65
CA ASP A 23 -1.01 -8.88 10.26
C ASP A 23 -0.70 -7.95 9.07
N SER A 24 -1.70 -7.26 8.53
CA SER A 24 -1.58 -6.47 7.29
C SER A 24 -0.45 -5.45 7.33
N LEU A 25 -0.38 -4.65 8.40
CA LEU A 25 0.59 -3.57 8.51
C LEU A 25 2.01 -4.11 8.79
N ASP A 26 2.13 -5.11 9.65
CA ASP A 26 3.40 -5.79 9.95
C ASP A 26 4.00 -6.43 8.70
N LEU A 27 3.19 -7.16 7.92
CA LEU A 27 3.64 -7.77 6.68
C LEU A 27 4.19 -6.70 5.72
N LEU A 28 3.48 -5.59 5.54
CA LEU A 28 3.93 -4.50 4.68
C LEU A 28 5.19 -3.81 5.20
N ASP A 29 5.36 -3.68 6.52
CA ASP A 29 6.56 -3.10 7.15
C ASP A 29 7.80 -3.93 6.79
N ARG A 30 7.69 -5.26 6.89
CA ARG A 30 8.76 -6.21 6.54
C ARG A 30 9.11 -6.22 5.05
N LEU A 31 8.16 -5.92 4.18
CA LEU A 31 8.34 -5.95 2.72
C LEU A 31 8.79 -4.62 2.12
N SER A 32 8.73 -3.53 2.89
CA SER A 32 8.94 -2.17 2.40
C SER A 32 10.04 -1.42 3.16
N THR A 33 10.31 -0.16 2.79
CA THR A 33 11.50 0.56 3.28
C THR A 33 11.27 1.46 4.48
N ASN A 34 10.05 1.95 4.66
CA ASN A 34 9.70 2.88 5.73
C ASN A 34 9.01 2.14 6.87
N LYS A 35 9.14 2.69 8.08
CA LYS A 35 8.59 2.13 9.31
C LYS A 35 7.07 2.36 9.36
N LEU A 36 6.31 1.48 8.72
CA LEU A 36 4.85 1.51 8.66
C LEU A 36 4.20 1.32 10.02
N ASP A 37 4.89 0.69 10.98
CA ASP A 37 4.46 0.61 12.38
C ASP A 37 4.29 1.99 13.05
N ASP A 38 4.86 3.05 12.50
CA ASP A 38 4.61 4.43 12.96
C ASP A 38 3.21 4.95 12.55
N LEU A 39 2.47 4.23 11.69
CA LEU A 39 1.05 4.49 11.41
C LEU A 39 0.19 3.94 12.54
N THR A 40 0.27 4.53 13.74
CA THR A 40 -0.37 4.01 14.96
C THR A 40 -1.89 4.15 14.97
N ASP A 41 -2.42 5.16 14.28
CA ASP A 41 -3.84 5.53 14.34
C ASP A 41 -4.49 5.48 12.94
N PRO A 42 -5.83 5.26 12.87
CA PRO A 42 -6.56 5.39 11.62
C PRO A 42 -6.41 6.77 10.99
N PHE A 43 -6.52 6.81 9.66
CA PHE A 43 -6.38 7.99 8.80
C PHE A 43 -4.96 8.57 8.74
N MET A 44 -3.96 7.83 9.24
CA MET A 44 -2.56 8.10 8.96
C MET A 44 -2.14 7.43 7.66
N GLY A 45 -1.21 8.06 6.95
CA GLY A 45 -0.63 7.46 5.77
C GLY A 45 0.82 7.89 5.55
N MET A 46 1.57 7.06 4.85
CA MET A 46 2.92 7.37 4.42
C MET A 46 3.24 6.68 3.10
N HIS A 47 4.26 7.19 2.41
CA HIS A 47 4.82 6.48 1.27
C HIS A 47 5.86 5.46 1.72
N SER A 48 5.93 4.31 1.06
CA SER A 48 6.99 3.31 1.28
C SER A 48 7.32 2.58 -0.02
N VAL A 49 8.59 2.28 -0.25
CA VAL A 49 9.02 1.57 -1.45
C VAL A 49 8.86 0.07 -1.21
N LEU A 50 8.03 -0.61 -1.99
CA LEU A 50 7.97 -2.06 -2.00
C LEU A 50 9.17 -2.60 -2.80
N THR A 51 9.92 -3.52 -2.22
CA THR A 51 11.13 -4.04 -2.86
C THR A 51 11.13 -5.55 -2.98
N THR A 52 11.91 -6.07 -3.92
CA THR A 52 12.26 -7.49 -3.94
C THR A 52 13.28 -7.82 -2.85
N ASN A 53 13.52 -9.11 -2.60
CA ASN A 53 14.61 -9.58 -1.73
C ASN A 53 16.03 -9.13 -2.15
N LYS A 54 16.20 -8.56 -3.35
CA LYS A 54 17.45 -7.96 -3.84
C LYS A 54 17.46 -6.43 -3.77
N GLY A 55 16.47 -5.82 -3.10
CA GLY A 55 16.30 -4.37 -3.00
C GLY A 55 15.89 -3.71 -4.32
N ARG A 56 15.38 -4.46 -5.31
CA ARG A 56 14.87 -3.86 -6.55
C ARG A 56 13.47 -3.31 -6.28
N ILE A 57 13.22 -2.10 -6.77
CA ILE A 57 11.92 -1.44 -6.62
C ILE A 57 10.85 -2.23 -7.40
N ILE A 58 9.77 -2.56 -6.71
CA ILE A 58 8.52 -3.04 -7.33
C ILE A 58 7.63 -1.85 -7.60
N ASP A 59 7.37 -1.02 -6.58
CA ASP A 59 6.66 0.24 -6.71
C ASP A 59 6.89 1.17 -5.49
N LEU A 60 6.51 2.45 -5.61
CA LEU A 60 6.29 3.36 -4.50
C LEU A 60 4.83 3.31 -4.08
N LEU A 61 4.57 2.74 -2.90
CA LEU A 61 3.22 2.64 -2.36
C LEU A 61 2.83 3.91 -1.61
N SER A 62 1.56 4.27 -1.68
CA SER A 62 0.90 5.06 -0.62
C SER A 62 0.22 4.08 0.32
N VAL A 63 0.68 3.99 1.58
CA VAL A 63 0.12 3.13 2.61
C VAL A 63 -0.74 3.98 3.53
N ASN A 64 -2.04 3.67 3.63
CA ASN A 64 -2.99 4.46 4.40
C ASN A 64 -3.73 3.53 5.37
N ARG A 65 -3.55 3.74 6.68
CA ARG A 65 -4.26 2.98 7.71
C ARG A 65 -5.68 3.50 7.82
N LEU A 66 -6.67 2.63 7.64
CA LEU A 66 -8.08 2.90 7.87
C LEU A 66 -8.55 2.10 9.10
N PRO A 67 -9.76 2.37 9.65
CA PRO A 67 -10.21 1.71 10.87
C PRO A 67 -10.24 0.18 10.82
N ASP A 68 -10.50 -0.40 9.66
CA ASP A 68 -10.74 -1.83 9.45
C ASP A 68 -9.76 -2.49 8.46
N LYS A 69 -8.86 -1.70 7.85
CA LYS A 69 -7.99 -2.16 6.76
C LYS A 69 -6.82 -1.21 6.53
N VAL A 70 -5.89 -1.64 5.68
CA VAL A 70 -4.89 -0.79 5.04
C VAL A 70 -5.29 -0.56 3.59
N LEU A 71 -5.38 0.70 3.17
CA LEU A 71 -5.56 1.07 1.76
C LEU A 71 -4.18 1.36 1.15
N LEU A 72 -3.79 0.53 0.19
CA LEU A 72 -2.64 0.78 -0.67
C LEU A 72 -3.06 1.50 -1.95
N MET A 73 -2.25 2.48 -2.35
CA MET A 73 -2.25 2.98 -3.73
C MET A 73 -0.92 2.66 -4.40
N THR A 74 -1.00 2.28 -5.67
CA THR A 74 0.10 1.80 -6.51
C THR A 74 -0.10 2.34 -7.93
N ALA A 75 0.96 2.42 -8.74
CA ALA A 75 0.79 2.74 -10.16
C ALA A 75 -0.09 1.67 -10.83
N GLY A 76 -0.89 2.08 -11.82
CA GLY A 76 -1.79 1.17 -12.52
C GLY A 76 -1.08 -0.04 -13.12
N GLU A 77 0.11 0.17 -13.70
CA GLU A 77 0.89 -0.91 -14.31
C GLU A 77 1.53 -1.89 -13.31
N SER A 78 1.75 -1.49 -12.07
CA SER A 78 2.42 -2.31 -11.04
C SER A 78 1.44 -3.09 -10.17
N LYS A 79 0.14 -2.76 -10.20
CA LYS A 79 -0.92 -3.35 -9.36
C LYS A 79 -0.80 -4.86 -9.19
N ASN A 80 -0.85 -5.62 -10.29
CA ASN A 80 -0.85 -7.09 -10.21
C ASN A 80 0.45 -7.60 -9.59
N LYS A 81 1.59 -6.98 -9.92
CA LYS A 81 2.89 -7.36 -9.36
C LYS A 81 2.97 -7.05 -7.87
N VAL A 82 2.34 -5.97 -7.39
CA VAL A 82 2.22 -5.65 -5.96
C VAL A 82 1.35 -6.68 -5.26
N ILE A 83 0.18 -7.02 -5.80
CA ILE A 83 -0.72 -8.05 -5.27
C ILE A 83 0.01 -9.40 -5.18
N ASP A 84 0.55 -9.88 -6.31
CA ASP A 84 1.27 -11.15 -6.38
C ASP A 84 2.43 -11.21 -5.36
N TRP A 85 3.12 -10.09 -5.14
CA TRP A 85 4.23 -10.03 -4.20
C TRP A 85 3.77 -10.12 -2.74
N ILE A 86 2.69 -9.44 -2.38
CA ILE A 86 2.10 -9.50 -1.03
C ILE A 86 1.55 -10.91 -0.78
N GLU A 87 0.79 -11.46 -1.73
CA GLU A 87 0.24 -12.81 -1.64
C GLU A 87 1.33 -13.88 -1.55
N PHE A 88 2.44 -13.74 -2.29
CA PHE A 88 3.57 -14.66 -2.22
C PHE A 88 4.18 -14.76 -0.80
N TYR A 89 4.19 -13.64 -0.05
CA TYR A 89 4.67 -13.60 1.33
C TYR A 89 3.56 -13.76 2.38
N THR A 90 2.30 -13.95 1.96
CA THR A 90 1.19 -14.28 2.84
C THR A 90 1.08 -15.79 2.96
N ILE A 91 1.75 -16.38 3.95
CA ILE A 91 1.83 -17.85 4.12
C ILE A 91 1.00 -18.30 5.32
N MET A 92 1.21 -17.66 6.48
CA MET A 92 0.49 -17.96 7.74
C MET A 92 -0.14 -16.70 8.35
N GLU A 93 0.13 -15.55 7.77
CA GLU A 93 -0.38 -14.25 8.18
C GLU A 93 -1.90 -14.14 7.96
N ASP A 94 -2.60 -13.52 8.89
CA ASP A 94 -3.97 -13.05 8.70
C ASP A 94 -3.97 -11.83 7.79
N VAL A 95 -3.89 -12.08 6.49
CA VAL A 95 -3.92 -11.05 5.44
C VAL A 95 -4.83 -11.49 4.29
N THR A 96 -5.74 -10.61 3.89
CA THR A 96 -6.57 -10.73 2.69
C THR A 96 -6.38 -9.52 1.81
N VAL A 97 -6.03 -9.74 0.55
CA VAL A 97 -5.81 -8.69 -0.45
C VAL A 97 -7.03 -8.58 -1.38
N LYS A 98 -7.50 -7.36 -1.65
CA LYS A 98 -8.63 -7.11 -2.55
C LYS A 98 -8.37 -5.89 -3.43
N ASP A 99 -8.36 -6.11 -4.74
CA ASP A 99 -8.39 -5.02 -5.71
C ASP A 99 -9.75 -4.30 -5.68
N VAL A 100 -9.71 -2.96 -5.60
CA VAL A 100 -10.89 -2.08 -5.57
C VAL A 100 -10.78 -0.94 -6.61
N SER A 101 -9.94 -1.17 -7.62
CA SER A 101 -9.73 -0.26 -8.76
C SER A 101 -10.83 -0.38 -9.79
#